data_AF-A0A4Q3SPF7-F1
#
_entry.id   AF-A0A4Q3SPF7-F1
#
_cell.length_a   1.000
_cell.length_b   1.000
_cell.length_c   1.000
_cell.angle_alpha   90.00
_cell.angle_beta   90.00
_cell.angle_gamma   90.00
#
_symmetry.space_group_name_H-M   'P 1'
#
loop_
_entity.id
_entity.type
_entity.pdbx_description
1 polymer ?
#
loop_
_entity_poly.entity_id
_entity_poly.type
_entity_poly.pdbx_seq_one_letter_code
_entity_poly.pdbx_strand_id
1 'polypeptide(L)'
;MNKRKQNPLLGAAFLMATSAIGPGFLTQTVLFTEQLLASFGFAILISVVLDLAAQLNVWRVITVAGKPAQEIANMIFPGLGILLTILIVFGGLAF
;
A
#
# COMPACT_ATOMS: atom_id res chain seq x y z
N MET A 1 17.68 -10.20 33.25
CA MET A 1 17.10 -9.11 32.42
C MET A 1 16.21 -9.70 31.36
N ASN A 2 14.90 -9.45 31.45
CA ASN A 2 13.90 -9.97 30.51
C ASN A 2 14.09 -9.24 29.16
N LYS A 3 14.68 -9.90 28.15
CA LYS A 3 14.79 -9.32 26.80
C LYS A 3 13.37 -9.15 26.26
N ARG A 4 12.86 -7.91 26.22
CA ARG A 4 11.63 -7.61 25.49
C ARG A 4 11.85 -8.06 24.05
N LYS A 5 11.18 -9.14 23.64
CA LYS A 5 11.16 -9.59 22.25
C LYS A 5 10.41 -8.53 21.46
N GLN A 6 11.13 -7.54 20.91
CA GLN A 6 10.56 -6.64 19.91
C GLN A 6 10.13 -7.53 18.73
N ASN A 7 8.83 -7.56 18.43
CA ASN A 7 8.30 -8.38 17.36
C ASN A 7 8.67 -7.70 16.02
N PRO A 8 9.63 -8.22 15.24
CA PRO A 8 10.11 -7.57 14.03
C PRO A 8 9.01 -7.40 12.98
N LEU A 9 8.00 -8.29 13.02
CA LEU A 9 6.83 -8.24 12.15
C LEU A 9 5.98 -6.98 12.40
N LEU A 10 5.89 -6.54 13.67
CA LEU A 10 5.12 -5.36 14.02
C LEU A 10 5.81 -4.10 13.50
N GLY A 11 7.14 -4.04 13.55
CA GLY A 11 7.94 -2.96 12.97
C GLY A 11 7.84 -2.92 11.44
N ALA A 12 7.93 -4.07 10.78
CA ALA A 12 7.77 -4.18 9.33
C ALA A 12 6.37 -3.75 8.87
N ALA A 13 5.32 -4.19 9.57
CA ALA A 13 3.94 -3.79 9.30
C ALA A 13 3.76 -2.27 9.48
N PHE A 14 4.37 -1.68 10.52
CA PHE A 14 4.27 -0.25 10.78
C PHE A 14 4.96 0.59 9.71
N LEU A 15 6.21 0.26 9.37
CA LEU A 15 6.95 0.94 8.29
C LEU A 15 6.18 0.89 6.97
N MET A 16 5.56 -0.25 6.67
CA MET A 16 4.76 -0.40 5.47
C MET A 16 3.48 0.42 5.49
N ALA A 17 2.72 0.41 6.60
CA ALA A 17 1.51 1.20 6.75
C ALA A 17 1.80 2.70 6.65
N THR A 18 2.87 3.18 7.28
CA THR A 18 3.28 4.58 7.19
C THR A 18 3.80 4.96 5.80
N SER A 19 4.42 4.02 5.07
CA SER A 19 4.88 4.26 3.69
C SER A 19 3.74 4.38 2.68
N ALA A 20 2.57 3.82 2.99
CA ALA A 20 1.38 3.93 2.15
C ALA A 20 0.69 5.30 2.27
N ILE A 21 0.98 6.07 3.32
CA ILE A 21 0.39 7.39 3.57
C ILE A 21 1.34 8.46 3.00
N GLY A 22 1.27 8.68 1.69
CA GLY A 22 2.06 9.69 0.99
C GLY A 22 1.57 11.12 1.25
N PRO A 23 2.40 12.15 0.96
CA PRO A 23 2.03 13.55 1.12
C PRO A 23 0.79 13.94 0.29
N GLY A 24 0.64 13.42 -0.93
CA GLY A 24 -0.57 13.60 -1.75
C GLY A 24 -1.83 13.04 -1.09
N PHE A 25 -1.76 11.89 -0.41
CA PHE A 25 -2.94 11.33 0.29
C PHE A 25 -3.39 12.26 1.43
N LEU A 26 -2.44 12.80 2.20
CA LEU A 26 -2.74 13.73 3.28
C LEU A 26 -3.35 15.04 2.78
N THR A 27 -2.77 15.65 1.75
CA THR A 27 -3.28 16.92 1.20
C THR A 27 -4.65 16.74 0.55
N GLN A 28 -4.88 15.66 -0.19
CA GLN A 28 -6.17 15.37 -0.81
C GLN A 28 -7.24 15.04 0.22
N THR A 29 -6.91 14.26 1.26
CA THR A 29 -7.84 13.99 2.36
C THR A 29 -8.24 15.28 3.06
N VAL A 30 -7.29 16.19 3.31
CA VAL A 30 -7.58 17.52 3.89
C VAL A 30 -8.49 18.33 2.96
N LEU A 31 -8.15 18.47 1.68
CA LEU A 31 -8.93 19.26 0.73
C LEU A 31 -10.37 18.75 0.59
N PHE A 32 -10.58 17.44 0.45
CA PHE A 32 -11.93 16.87 0.35
C PHE A 32 -12.67 16.90 1.69
N THR A 33 -11.98 16.77 2.81
CA THR A 33 -12.61 16.96 4.13
C THR A 33 -13.05 18.41 4.31
N GLU A 34 -12.29 19.40 3.85
CA GLU A 34 -12.74 20.80 3.88
C GLU A 34 -13.95 21.05 2.96
N GLN A 35 -13.96 20.46 1.76
CA GLN A 35 -15.03 20.68 0.78
C GLN A 35 -16.33 19.93 1.13
N LEU A 36 -16.23 18.71 1.64
CA LEU A 36 -17.36 17.78 1.80
C LEU A 36 -17.69 17.51 3.29
N LEU A 37 -16.84 17.98 4.21
CA LEU A 37 -16.98 17.81 5.66
C LEU A 37 -17.24 16.33 6.03
N ALA A 38 -18.19 16.08 6.93
CA ALA A 38 -18.54 14.74 7.39
C ALA A 38 -18.95 13.79 6.25
N SER A 39 -19.43 14.31 5.12
CA SER A 39 -19.87 13.50 3.97
C SER A 39 -18.72 12.72 3.33
N PHE A 40 -17.47 13.18 3.46
CA PHE A 40 -16.30 12.48 2.94
C PHE A 40 -15.92 11.25 3.76
N GLY A 41 -16.40 11.14 5.01
CA GLY A 41 -16.05 10.03 5.91
C GLY A 41 -16.41 8.65 5.35
N PHE A 42 -17.52 8.52 4.61
CA PHE A 42 -17.90 7.25 4.00
C PHE A 42 -16.97 6.84 2.86
N ALA A 43 -16.48 7.80 2.07
CA ALA A 43 -15.49 7.53 1.02
C ALA A 43 -14.16 7.05 1.63
N ILE A 44 -13.72 7.65 2.74
CA ILE A 44 -12.54 7.19 3.49
C ILE A 44 -12.73 5.75 3.97
N LEU A 45 -13.89 5.43 4.56
CA LEU A 45 -14.15 4.08 5.05
C LEU A 45 -14.10 3.02 3.94
N ILE A 46 -14.69 3.31 2.77
CA ILE A 46 -14.60 2.41 1.62
C ILE A 46 -13.16 2.26 1.15
N SER A 47 -12.41 3.37 1.06
CA SER A 47 -10.99 3.34 0.65
C SER A 47 -10.18 2.42 1.55
N VAL A 48 -10.31 2.56 2.87
CA VAL A 48 -9.59 1.71 3.84
C VAL A 48 -9.93 0.24 3.66
N VAL A 49 -11.19 -0.12 3.41
CA VAL A 49 -11.59 -1.52 3.18
C VAL A 49 -10.96 -2.07 1.90
N LEU A 50 -10.98 -1.29 0.81
CA LEU A 50 -10.37 -1.68 -0.45
C LEU A 50 -8.84 -1.83 -0.32
N ASP A 51 -8.19 -0.90 0.36
CA ASP A 51 -6.74 -0.94 0.59
C ASP A 51 -6.35 -2.16 1.41
N LEU A 52 -7.08 -2.47 2.49
CA LEU A 52 -6.85 -3.68 3.28
C LEU A 52 -7.00 -4.94 2.43
N ALA A 53 -8.04 -5.01 1.60
CA ALA A 53 -8.26 -6.16 0.72
C ALA A 53 -7.11 -6.31 -0.30
N ALA A 54 -6.73 -5.24 -0.99
CA ALA A 54 -5.64 -5.27 -1.95
C ALA A 54 -4.29 -5.61 -1.29
N GLN A 55 -3.98 -4.97 -0.17
CA GLN A 55 -2.71 -5.10 0.53
C GLN A 55 -2.51 -6.52 1.08
N LEU A 56 -3.54 -7.11 1.69
CA LEU A 56 -3.49 -8.48 2.20
C LEU A 56 -3.33 -9.50 1.05
N ASN A 57 -3.94 -9.25 -0.11
CA ASN A 57 -3.77 -10.11 -1.28
C ASN A 57 -2.35 -10.02 -1.83
N VAL A 58 -1.82 -8.81 -2.03
CA VAL A 58 -0.44 -8.58 -2.51
C VAL A 58 0.56 -9.22 -1.56
N TRP A 59 0.41 -9.06 -0.24
CA TRP A 59 1.30 -9.67 0.75
C TRP A 59 1.24 -11.18 0.71
N ARG A 60 0.05 -11.76 0.64
CA ARG A 60 -0.11 -13.21 0.57
C ARG A 60 0.62 -13.77 -0.64
N VAL A 61 0.47 -13.13 -1.80
CA VAL A 61 1.12 -13.58 -3.04
C VAL A 61 2.65 -13.45 -2.94
N ILE A 62 3.17 -12.30 -2.51
CA ILE A 62 4.62 -12.06 -2.38
C ILE A 62 5.25 -13.03 -1.37
N THR A 63 4.62 -13.19 -0.21
CA THR A 63 5.15 -14.05 0.86
C THR A 63 5.15 -15.53 0.47
N VAL A 64 4.08 -16.02 -0.16
CA VAL A 64 3.99 -17.41 -0.62
C VAL A 64 4.93 -17.67 -1.80
N ALA A 65 5.07 -16.73 -2.72
CA ALA A 65 5.94 -16.88 -3.89
C ALA A 65 7.43 -16.75 -3.57
N GLY A 66 7.80 -16.08 -2.46
CA GLY A 66 9.20 -15.86 -2.06
C GLY A 66 10.00 -15.03 -3.06
N LYS A 67 9.32 -14.23 -3.90
CA LYS A 67 9.91 -13.43 -4.97
C LYS A 67 9.40 -11.98 -4.94
N PRO A 68 10.17 -11.00 -5.44
CA PRO A 68 9.67 -9.64 -5.62
C PRO A 68 8.46 -9.57 -6.54
N ALA A 69 7.55 -8.61 -6.32
CA ALA A 69 6.31 -8.45 -7.09
C ALA A 69 6.53 -8.33 -8.61
N GLN A 70 7.58 -7.62 -9.04
CA GLN A 70 7.96 -7.50 -10.46
C GLN A 70 8.27 -8.86 -11.10
N GLU A 71 9.00 -9.72 -10.39
CA GLU A 71 9.29 -11.06 -10.89
C GLU A 71 8.05 -11.93 -10.94
N ILE A 72 7.17 -11.81 -9.93
CA ILE A 72 5.88 -12.50 -9.90
C ILE A 72 5.02 -12.10 -11.11
N ALA A 73 4.94 -10.81 -11.41
CA ALA A 73 4.22 -10.32 -12.58
C ALA A 73 4.78 -10.92 -13.88
N ASN A 74 6.12 -10.96 -14.04
CA ASN A 74 6.76 -11.56 -15.22
C ASN A 74 6.56 -13.07 -15.33
N MET A 75 6.33 -13.79 -14.22
CA MET A 75 5.98 -15.22 -14.26
C MET A 75 4.57 -15.48 -14.79
N ILE A 76 3.65 -14.51 -14.66
CA ILE A 76 2.29 -14.61 -15.19
C ILE A 76 2.31 -14.35 -16.70
N PHE A 77 2.96 -13.27 -17.13
CA PHE A 77 3.13 -12.96 -18.55
C PHE A 77 4.41 -12.14 -18.76
N PRO A 78 5.24 -12.46 -19.77
CA PRO A 78 6.51 -11.78 -19.99
C PRO A 78 6.29 -10.28 -20.27
N GLY A 79 6.98 -9.42 -19.52
CA GLY A 79 6.90 -7.97 -19.64
C GLY A 79 5.95 -7.29 -18.65
N LEU A 80 5.08 -8.03 -17.95
CA LEU A 80 4.20 -7.44 -16.93
C LEU A 80 4.97 -6.86 -15.74
N GLY A 81 6.13 -7.40 -15.42
CA GLY A 81 6.99 -6.82 -14.38
C GLY A 81 7.48 -5.43 -14.75
N ILE A 82 7.81 -5.20 -16.03
CA ILE A 82 8.22 -3.88 -16.52
C ILE A 82 7.03 -2.92 -16.47
N LEU A 83 5.87 -3.36 -16.95
CA LEU A 83 4.64 -2.57 -16.89
C LEU A 83 4.30 -2.19 -15.44
N LEU A 84 4.37 -3.15 -14.50
CA LEU A 84 4.14 -2.90 -13.08
C LEU A 84 5.10 -1.84 -12.54
N THR A 85 6.40 -1.96 -12.83
CA THR A 85 7.40 -0.98 -12.39
C THR A 85 7.11 0.41 -12.96
N ILE A 86 6.74 0.51 -14.24
CA ILE A 86 6.35 1.78 -14.86
C ILE A 86 5.14 2.38 -14.13
N LEU A 87 4.08 1.60 -13.90
CA LEU A 87 2.87 2.05 -13.21
C LEU A 87 3.17 2.54 -11.79
N ILE A 88 4.05 1.85 -11.05
CA ILE A 88 4.46 2.25 -9.70
C ILE A 88 5.24 3.57 -9.74
N VAL A 89 6.20 3.73 -10.65
CA VAL A 89 7.00 4.96 -10.76
C VAL A 89 6.11 6.15 -11.16
N PHE A 90 5.25 5.98 -12.16
CA PHE A 90 4.30 7.03 -12.55
C PHE A 90 3.33 7.39 -11.43
N GLY A 91 2.81 6.38 -10.72
CA GLY A 91 2.00 6.61 -9.53
C GLY A 91 2.77 7.43 -8.49
N GLY A 92 3.99 7.03 -8.14
CA GLY A 92 4.81 7.74 -7.16
C GLY A 92 5.24 9.16 -7.55
N LEU A 93 5.21 9.52 -8.84
CA LEU A 93 5.45 10.89 -9.31
C LEU A 93 4.19 11.75 -9.31
N ALA A 94 3.02 11.14 -9.46
CA ALA A 94 1.73 11.83 -9.48
C ALA A 94 1.19 12.16 -8.08
N PHE A 95 1.72 11.51 -7.04
CA PHE A 95 1.30 11.62 -5.64
C PHE A 95 2.40 12.20 -4.75
#